data_AF-A0A9C9MJP5-F1
#
_entry.id   AF-A0A9C9MJP5-F1
#
_cell.length_a   1.000
_cell.length_b   1.000
_cell.length_c   1.000
_cell.angle_alpha   90.00
_cell.angle_beta   90.00
_cell.angle_gamma   90.00
#
_symmetry.space_group_name_H-M   'P 1'
#
loop_
_entity.id
_entity.type
_entity.pdbx_description
1 polymer ?
#
loop_
_entity_poly.entity_id
_entity_poly.type
_entity_poly.pdbx_seq_one_letter_code
_entity_poly.pdbx_strand_id
1 'polypeptide(L)'
;GKGPWDYARNPENLYQFWVEGAKRYKSRECIFTMGMRGQQDTPMSEGQNIELLEKIVKDQREILTNVFNDRNIATVPQVWCLYKEVQAYYEKGMRVPEDITLLWSDDNWGNIRRLPLAEERDRIGRAGVYYHFDYVGGPRNYKWLNTSPIARVWEQMHLAYQYGADRIWIVNVGDLKPMEFSISFFLKYAWDPEAIKASDLPEYSRQWVAEQFGEDHSQEIADIITGYLKFNSRRKPELLSPETYSLTNYREAETVVKEYNALAHKARIIYDSMPADYKDAFYQLVLHPAEACANLNDLYITAGMNRLYAKQGRAAANPLAERVKELFDKDAEITEYYHTELADGKWNHMMSQTHIGYTYWQQPPENTMPEVKTISLPDKAEMGAAIQGSAKWWPEEETPARLPVFDPFNNQKFYLEIFNRGKKPFEFTIEPGADWIIVSDKTGLIETEMRVWISIDWSLAPNGLIEAPIIIKGSEGSEVKVMAAVNNPEEKIKGFVESNGYISIEPEHFSKKVTSGSIDWIVIPDFGRTLSGVTMAPVTSAEQIPGGKSPHLEYPVYLFSEGEVKVNAYLAPTMNFNSKPEGICFAVSFDDEKPQIIKMTSNP
;
A
#
# COMPACT_ATOMS: atom_id res chain seq x y z
N GLY A 1 -19.76 -36.03 -3.43
CA GLY A 1 -18.91 -37.24 -3.45
C GLY A 1 -19.12 -38.05 -2.18
N LYS A 2 -18.69 -39.31 -2.18
CA LYS A 2 -18.61 -40.17 -0.98
C LYS A 2 -17.13 -40.38 -0.64
N GLY A 3 -16.78 -40.45 0.64
CA GLY A 3 -15.39 -40.71 1.08
C GLY A 3 -14.48 -39.46 1.04
N PRO A 4 -13.17 -39.64 1.31
CA PRO A 4 -12.21 -38.54 1.38
C PRO A 4 -11.98 -37.86 0.02
N TRP A 5 -11.66 -36.56 0.04
CA TRP A 5 -11.25 -35.80 -1.14
C TRP A 5 -9.77 -36.03 -1.46
N ASP A 6 -9.44 -37.27 -1.83
CA ASP A 6 -8.09 -37.75 -2.12
C ASP A 6 -8.15 -38.78 -3.26
N TYR A 7 -7.60 -38.45 -4.42
CA TYR A 7 -7.69 -39.32 -5.61
C TYR A 7 -6.83 -40.57 -5.51
N ALA A 8 -5.77 -40.58 -4.70
CA ALA A 8 -4.96 -41.77 -4.48
C ALA A 8 -5.71 -42.81 -3.65
N ARG A 9 -6.63 -42.37 -2.77
CA ARG A 9 -7.36 -43.23 -1.83
C ARG A 9 -8.83 -43.47 -2.20
N ASN A 10 -9.40 -42.63 -3.06
CA ASN A 10 -10.82 -42.65 -3.39
C ASN A 10 -11.12 -42.39 -4.89
N PRO A 11 -10.37 -43.00 -5.82
CA PRO A 11 -10.45 -42.65 -7.24
C PRO A 11 -11.82 -42.94 -7.86
N GLU A 12 -12.46 -44.08 -7.55
CA GLU A 12 -13.72 -44.49 -8.19
C GLU A 12 -14.87 -43.54 -7.85
N ASN A 13 -14.97 -43.13 -6.57
CA ASN A 13 -16.02 -42.21 -6.13
C ASN A 13 -15.82 -40.80 -6.68
N LEU A 14 -14.57 -40.33 -6.77
CA LEU A 14 -14.25 -39.02 -7.36
C LEU A 14 -14.46 -39.02 -8.86
N TYR A 15 -14.06 -40.09 -9.56
CA TYR A 15 -14.31 -40.27 -10.99
C TYR A 15 -15.80 -40.21 -11.32
N GLN A 16 -16.64 -41.02 -10.63
CA GLN A 16 -18.09 -41.00 -10.86
C GLN A 16 -18.72 -39.65 -10.50
N PHE A 17 -18.25 -39.01 -9.43
CA PHE A 17 -18.68 -37.66 -9.08
C PHE A 17 -18.39 -36.64 -10.20
N TRP A 18 -17.22 -36.71 -10.83
CA TRP A 18 -16.88 -35.86 -11.98
C TRP A 18 -17.69 -36.20 -13.23
N VAL A 19 -17.97 -37.48 -13.51
CA VAL A 19 -18.87 -37.90 -14.61
C VAL A 19 -20.25 -37.27 -14.47
N GLU A 20 -20.85 -37.34 -13.29
CA GLU A 20 -22.16 -36.75 -13.02
C GLU A 20 -22.13 -35.22 -13.18
N GLY A 21 -21.05 -34.58 -12.70
CA GLY A 21 -20.81 -33.15 -12.90
C GLY A 21 -20.76 -32.76 -14.38
N ALA A 22 -19.94 -33.45 -15.17
CA ALA A 22 -19.81 -33.21 -16.61
C ALA A 22 -21.15 -33.39 -17.35
N LYS A 23 -21.89 -34.48 -17.07
CA LYS A 23 -23.21 -34.72 -17.66
C LYS A 23 -24.21 -33.60 -17.34
N ARG A 24 -24.22 -33.13 -16.09
CA ARG A 24 -25.13 -32.06 -15.64
C ARG A 24 -24.90 -30.73 -16.36
N TYR A 25 -23.65 -30.46 -16.76
CA TYR A 25 -23.27 -29.22 -17.43
C TYR A 25 -23.08 -29.35 -18.94
N LYS A 26 -23.34 -30.53 -19.53
CA LYS A 26 -23.16 -30.78 -20.98
C LYS A 26 -23.88 -29.77 -21.89
N SER A 27 -25.05 -29.30 -21.49
CA SER A 27 -25.89 -28.39 -22.28
C SER A 27 -25.71 -26.90 -21.95
N ARG A 28 -24.74 -26.55 -21.09
CA ARG A 28 -24.47 -25.16 -20.68
C ARG A 28 -23.17 -24.67 -21.29
N GLU A 29 -23.08 -23.37 -21.48
CA GLU A 29 -21.80 -22.72 -21.78
C GLU A 29 -20.99 -22.63 -20.48
N CYS A 30 -19.87 -23.37 -20.43
CA CYS A 30 -19.00 -23.39 -19.28
C CYS A 30 -17.55 -23.71 -19.67
N ILE A 31 -16.65 -23.41 -18.76
CA ILE A 31 -15.24 -23.80 -18.82
C ILE A 31 -15.02 -24.84 -17.73
N PHE A 32 -14.51 -26.01 -18.08
CA PHE A 32 -14.25 -27.09 -17.14
C PHE A 32 -12.90 -26.88 -16.45
N THR A 33 -12.92 -26.69 -15.13
CA THR A 33 -11.70 -26.63 -14.33
C THR A 33 -11.06 -28.01 -14.23
N MET A 34 -9.79 -28.08 -14.59
CA MET A 34 -8.98 -29.29 -14.62
C MET A 34 -8.03 -29.36 -13.42
N GLY A 35 -7.51 -30.57 -13.15
CA GLY A 35 -6.66 -30.85 -12.01
C GLY A 35 -7.45 -31.05 -10.72
N MET A 36 -6.73 -31.13 -9.59
CA MET A 36 -7.30 -31.30 -8.26
C MET A 36 -6.35 -30.75 -7.20
N ARG A 37 -6.90 -30.13 -6.16
CA ARG A 37 -6.20 -29.82 -4.90
C ARG A 37 -6.98 -30.43 -3.73
N GLY A 38 -6.36 -30.46 -2.55
CA GLY A 38 -6.98 -30.92 -1.32
C GLY A 38 -8.18 -30.06 -0.92
N GLN A 39 -8.97 -30.54 0.03
CA GLN A 39 -10.15 -29.82 0.50
C GLN A 39 -9.75 -28.50 1.18
N GLN A 40 -10.53 -27.42 1.00
CA GLN A 40 -10.25 -26.08 1.57
C GLN A 40 -8.88 -25.51 1.17
N ASP A 41 -8.51 -25.61 -0.11
CA ASP A 41 -7.25 -25.07 -0.67
C ASP A 41 -5.95 -25.63 -0.08
N THR A 42 -6.02 -26.81 0.54
CA THR A 42 -4.85 -27.54 1.04
C THR A 42 -4.10 -28.26 -0.11
N PRO A 43 -2.77 -28.42 -0.01
CA PRO A 43 -2.02 -29.26 -0.95
C PRO A 43 -2.51 -30.71 -0.95
N MET A 44 -2.35 -31.42 -2.07
CA MET A 44 -2.41 -32.88 -2.05
C MET A 44 -1.16 -33.45 -1.35
N SER A 45 -1.27 -34.64 -0.75
CA SER A 45 -0.24 -35.27 0.09
C SER A 45 1.18 -35.20 -0.51
N GLU A 46 2.18 -34.86 0.30
CA GLU A 46 3.58 -34.70 -0.14
C GLU A 46 4.16 -35.98 -0.77
N GLY A 47 4.82 -35.84 -1.93
CA GLY A 47 5.71 -36.85 -2.50
C GLY A 47 5.26 -37.59 -3.78
N GLN A 48 3.99 -37.47 -4.21
CA GLN A 48 3.46 -38.16 -5.41
C GLN A 48 2.74 -37.23 -6.42
N ASN A 49 3.04 -35.93 -6.41
CA ASN A 49 2.10 -34.96 -6.98
C ASN A 49 2.09 -34.82 -8.52
N ILE A 50 3.21 -35.02 -9.24
CA ILE A 50 3.21 -34.86 -10.71
C ILE A 50 2.46 -35.99 -11.39
N GLU A 51 2.87 -37.25 -11.17
CA GLU A 51 2.24 -38.43 -11.80
C GLU A 51 0.75 -38.54 -11.45
N LEU A 52 0.39 -38.24 -10.19
CA LEU A 52 -1.00 -38.26 -9.75
C LEU A 52 -1.81 -37.16 -10.44
N LEU A 53 -1.29 -35.94 -10.58
CA LEU A 53 -1.97 -34.86 -11.30
C LEU A 53 -2.12 -35.17 -12.79
N GLU A 54 -1.09 -35.73 -13.43
CA GLU A 54 -1.17 -36.17 -14.83
C GLU A 54 -2.23 -37.26 -15.01
N LYS A 55 -2.31 -38.22 -14.07
CA LYS A 55 -3.39 -39.22 -14.05
C LYS A 55 -4.77 -38.58 -13.88
N ILE A 56 -4.91 -37.66 -12.92
CA ILE A 56 -6.19 -36.97 -12.66
C ILE A 56 -6.67 -36.24 -13.91
N VAL A 57 -5.79 -35.45 -14.55
CA VAL A 57 -6.15 -34.70 -15.75
C VAL A 57 -6.46 -35.63 -16.91
N LYS A 58 -5.72 -36.74 -17.07
CA LYS A 58 -6.03 -37.77 -18.07
C LYS A 58 -7.42 -38.37 -17.86
N ASP A 59 -7.76 -38.73 -16.62
CA ASP A 59 -9.06 -39.32 -16.29
C ASP A 59 -10.20 -38.30 -16.51
N GLN A 60 -10.00 -37.03 -16.11
CA GLN A 60 -10.95 -35.95 -16.39
C GLN A 60 -11.17 -35.72 -17.89
N ARG A 61 -10.10 -35.80 -18.70
CA ARG A 61 -10.16 -35.71 -20.16
C ARG A 61 -10.95 -36.85 -20.79
N GLU A 62 -10.77 -38.07 -20.28
CA GLU A 62 -11.54 -39.24 -20.71
C GLU A 62 -13.04 -39.05 -20.39
N ILE A 63 -13.35 -38.57 -19.18
CA ILE A 63 -14.73 -38.26 -18.77
C ILE A 63 -15.35 -37.26 -19.75
N LEU A 64 -14.68 -36.14 -20.00
CA LEU A 64 -15.19 -35.10 -20.90
C LEU A 64 -15.35 -35.62 -22.33
N THR A 65 -14.40 -36.44 -22.82
CA THR A 65 -14.50 -37.06 -24.16
C THR A 65 -15.73 -37.98 -24.28
N ASN A 66 -15.97 -38.78 -23.25
CA ASN A 66 -17.11 -39.71 -23.21
C ASN A 66 -18.45 -38.98 -23.08
N VAL A 67 -18.50 -37.89 -22.30
CA VAL A 67 -19.70 -37.09 -22.10
C VAL A 67 -20.01 -36.23 -23.34
N PHE A 68 -19.00 -35.57 -23.91
CA PHE A 68 -19.09 -34.73 -25.11
C PHE A 68 -18.72 -35.50 -26.37
N ASN A 69 -19.26 -36.71 -26.50
CA ASN A 69 -19.04 -37.63 -27.61
C ASN A 69 -19.53 -37.12 -28.99
N ASP A 70 -20.13 -35.92 -29.04
CA ASP A 70 -20.59 -35.22 -30.23
C ASP A 70 -19.55 -34.24 -30.83
N ARG A 71 -18.43 -33.99 -30.14
CA ARG A 71 -17.41 -33.02 -30.58
C ARG A 71 -15.99 -33.42 -30.17
N ASN A 72 -14.99 -32.79 -30.78
CA ASN A 72 -13.60 -32.99 -30.37
C ASN A 72 -13.38 -32.37 -28.99
N ILE A 73 -12.69 -33.09 -28.10
CA ILE A 73 -12.35 -32.61 -26.75
C ILE A 73 -11.59 -31.27 -26.77
N ALA A 74 -10.78 -31.00 -27.80
CA ALA A 74 -10.08 -29.72 -27.98
C ALA A 74 -11.02 -28.51 -28.19
N THR A 75 -12.30 -28.76 -28.47
CA THR A 75 -13.35 -27.72 -28.59
C THR A 75 -14.18 -27.55 -27.32
N VAL A 76 -13.97 -28.41 -26.30
CA VAL A 76 -14.61 -28.30 -24.98
C VAL A 76 -13.73 -27.38 -24.13
N PRO A 77 -14.19 -26.18 -23.72
CA PRO A 77 -13.36 -25.24 -22.98
C PRO A 77 -12.90 -25.81 -21.64
N GLN A 78 -11.59 -25.80 -21.43
CA GLN A 78 -10.92 -26.34 -20.24
C GLN A 78 -9.91 -25.33 -19.72
N VAL A 79 -9.78 -25.24 -18.40
CA VAL A 79 -8.82 -24.35 -17.75
C VAL A 79 -8.11 -25.08 -16.61
N TRP A 80 -6.81 -24.87 -16.49
CA TRP A 80 -6.04 -25.36 -15.34
C TRP A 80 -5.32 -24.19 -14.68
N CYS A 81 -5.72 -23.89 -13.44
CA CYS A 81 -5.03 -22.91 -12.61
C CYS A 81 -3.74 -23.51 -12.05
N LEU A 82 -2.60 -22.97 -12.49
CA LEU A 82 -1.29 -23.37 -12.00
C LEU A 82 -0.98 -22.60 -10.71
N TYR A 83 -1.67 -22.97 -9.64
CA TYR A 83 -1.67 -22.24 -8.38
C TYR A 83 -0.66 -22.82 -7.38
N LYS A 84 0.12 -21.94 -6.73
CA LYS A 84 1.11 -22.28 -5.69
C LYS A 84 2.06 -23.42 -6.11
N GLU A 85 1.97 -24.59 -5.48
CA GLU A 85 2.84 -25.74 -5.74
C GLU A 85 2.71 -26.31 -7.16
N VAL A 86 1.54 -26.16 -7.78
CA VAL A 86 1.27 -26.70 -9.12
C VAL A 86 2.06 -25.95 -10.19
N GLN A 87 2.31 -24.65 -9.99
CA GLN A 87 3.20 -23.87 -10.85
C GLN A 87 4.61 -24.47 -10.88
N ALA A 88 5.15 -24.83 -9.72
CA ALA A 88 6.49 -25.43 -9.61
C ALA A 88 6.57 -26.81 -10.29
N TYR A 89 5.46 -27.57 -10.35
CA TYR A 89 5.41 -28.83 -11.07
C TYR A 89 5.45 -28.64 -12.58
N TYR A 90 4.72 -27.65 -13.08
CA TYR A 90 4.75 -27.26 -14.49
C TYR A 90 6.16 -26.81 -14.92
N GLU A 91 6.82 -25.96 -14.12
CA GLU A 91 8.20 -25.53 -14.36
C GLU A 91 9.22 -26.68 -14.32
N LYS A 92 8.91 -27.78 -13.61
CA LYS A 92 9.73 -29.01 -13.54
C LYS A 92 9.40 -30.03 -14.63
N GLY A 93 8.52 -29.69 -15.57
CA GLY A 93 8.23 -30.51 -16.76
C GLY A 93 6.91 -31.27 -16.74
N MET A 94 6.01 -31.02 -15.77
CA MET A 94 4.63 -31.56 -15.82
C MET A 94 3.95 -31.12 -17.11
N ARG A 95 3.39 -32.07 -17.87
CA ARG A 95 2.81 -31.79 -19.18
C ARG A 95 1.35 -31.37 -19.07
N VAL A 96 1.00 -30.29 -19.76
CA VAL A 96 -0.39 -29.82 -19.88
C VAL A 96 -0.82 -29.90 -21.35
N PRO A 97 -1.92 -30.62 -21.67
CA PRO A 97 -2.47 -30.66 -23.03
C PRO A 97 -2.59 -29.28 -23.69
N GLU A 98 -2.25 -29.18 -24.97
CA GLU A 98 -2.11 -27.91 -25.70
C GLU A 98 -3.38 -27.04 -25.72
N ASP A 99 -4.56 -27.68 -25.71
CA ASP A 99 -5.86 -27.01 -25.78
C ASP A 99 -6.40 -26.51 -24.43
N ILE A 100 -5.75 -26.86 -23.31
CA ILE A 100 -6.14 -26.39 -21.98
C ILE A 100 -5.54 -25.00 -21.73
N THR A 101 -6.40 -24.04 -21.37
CA THR A 101 -5.96 -22.69 -20.98
C THR A 101 -5.17 -22.76 -19.68
N LEU A 102 -3.97 -22.18 -19.69
CA LEU A 102 -3.16 -22.00 -18.49
C LEU A 102 -3.65 -20.74 -17.75
N LEU A 103 -4.22 -20.90 -16.57
CA LEU A 103 -4.64 -19.77 -15.74
C LEU A 103 -3.55 -19.47 -14.71
N TRP A 104 -2.83 -18.37 -14.92
CA TRP A 104 -1.80 -17.90 -14.00
C TRP A 104 -2.44 -17.12 -12.87
N SER A 105 -2.03 -17.38 -11.62
CA SER A 105 -2.50 -16.57 -10.50
C SER A 105 -1.51 -15.47 -10.14
N ASP A 106 -2.03 -14.43 -9.51
CA ASP A 106 -1.21 -13.60 -8.65
C ASP A 106 -0.77 -14.35 -7.37
N ASP A 107 -0.03 -13.65 -6.53
CA ASP A 107 0.42 -14.09 -5.22
C ASP A 107 -0.63 -13.92 -4.12
N ASN A 108 -1.89 -13.69 -4.50
CA ASN A 108 -3.02 -13.28 -3.68
C ASN A 108 -2.93 -11.86 -3.11
N TRP A 109 -2.00 -11.03 -3.60
CA TRP A 109 -1.81 -9.64 -3.18
C TRP A 109 -1.70 -8.68 -4.37
N GLY A 110 -2.17 -9.10 -5.55
CA GLY A 110 -2.12 -8.31 -6.76
C GLY A 110 -0.75 -8.28 -7.43
N ASN A 111 0.07 -9.32 -7.27
CA ASN A 111 1.34 -9.47 -7.99
C ASN A 111 1.35 -10.77 -8.80
N ILE A 112 1.21 -10.67 -10.12
CA ILE A 112 1.17 -11.81 -11.03
C ILE A 112 2.45 -12.62 -10.90
N ARG A 113 2.32 -13.91 -10.56
CA ARG A 113 3.47 -14.77 -10.22
C ARG A 113 4.29 -15.18 -11.44
N ARG A 114 3.61 -15.44 -12.55
CA ARG A 114 4.17 -15.92 -13.81
C ARG A 114 3.29 -15.51 -14.98
N LEU A 115 3.93 -15.24 -16.11
CA LEU A 115 3.30 -14.98 -17.38
C LEU A 115 3.86 -15.91 -18.45
N PRO A 116 3.17 -16.07 -19.59
CA PRO A 116 3.63 -16.95 -20.65
C PRO A 116 5.03 -16.60 -21.16
N LEU A 117 5.89 -17.60 -21.21
CA LEU A 117 7.15 -17.52 -21.95
C LEU A 117 6.86 -17.49 -23.46
N ALA A 118 7.86 -17.10 -24.26
CA ALA A 118 7.70 -16.98 -25.72
C ALA A 118 7.09 -18.25 -26.36
N GLU A 119 7.59 -19.42 -25.94
CA GLU A 119 7.13 -20.75 -26.43
C GLU A 119 5.71 -21.11 -25.98
N GLU A 120 5.22 -20.50 -24.89
CA GLU A 120 3.91 -20.81 -24.30
C GLU A 120 2.79 -19.94 -24.88
N ARG A 121 3.15 -18.82 -25.52
CA ARG A 121 2.20 -17.87 -26.14
C ARG A 121 1.49 -18.47 -27.35
N ASP A 122 2.12 -19.44 -28.01
CA ASP A 122 1.57 -20.11 -29.20
C ASP A 122 0.70 -21.33 -28.86
N ARG A 123 0.55 -21.68 -27.57
CA ARG A 123 -0.33 -22.77 -27.13
C ARG A 123 -1.77 -22.50 -27.59
N ILE A 124 -2.43 -23.56 -28.06
CA ILE A 124 -3.83 -23.48 -28.56
C ILE A 124 -4.78 -22.95 -27.48
N GLY A 125 -4.62 -23.44 -26.25
CA GLY A 125 -5.42 -23.05 -25.10
C GLY A 125 -5.14 -21.63 -24.60
N ARG A 126 -4.06 -20.98 -25.07
CA ARG A 126 -3.56 -19.67 -24.61
C ARG A 126 -3.39 -19.64 -23.08
N ALA A 127 -3.37 -18.45 -22.50
CA ALA A 127 -3.26 -18.24 -21.06
C ALA A 127 -4.20 -17.14 -20.55
N GLY A 128 -4.45 -17.13 -19.25
CA GLY A 128 -5.23 -16.10 -18.56
C GLY A 128 -4.64 -15.75 -17.20
N VAL A 129 -5.31 -14.86 -16.47
CA VAL A 129 -4.94 -14.37 -15.14
C VAL A 129 -6.11 -14.51 -14.15
N TYR A 130 -5.81 -15.06 -12.97
CA TYR A 130 -6.61 -14.96 -11.76
C TYR A 130 -5.98 -13.98 -10.78
N TYR A 131 -6.66 -12.87 -10.50
CA TYR A 131 -6.18 -11.74 -9.70
C TYR A 131 -6.99 -11.59 -8.40
N HIS A 132 -6.48 -10.84 -7.41
CA HIS A 132 -7.19 -10.62 -6.15
C HIS A 132 -7.37 -9.14 -5.80
N PHE A 133 -8.60 -8.77 -5.43
CA PHE A 133 -8.94 -7.55 -4.66
C PHE A 133 -9.32 -7.84 -3.21
N ASP A 134 -9.51 -9.12 -2.88
CA ASP A 134 -9.85 -9.65 -1.55
C ASP A 134 -9.10 -10.97 -1.33
N TYR A 135 -8.69 -11.27 -0.09
CA TYR A 135 -8.07 -12.55 0.21
C TYR A 135 -8.24 -13.03 1.66
N VAL A 136 -8.46 -14.35 1.79
CA VAL A 136 -8.40 -15.10 3.04
C VAL A 136 -7.12 -15.94 3.08
N GLY A 137 -6.11 -15.49 3.82
CA GLY A 137 -4.87 -16.23 4.00
C GLY A 137 -3.69 -15.36 4.48
N GLY A 138 -2.49 -15.93 4.40
CA GLY A 138 -1.27 -15.26 4.86
C GLY A 138 -0.75 -14.15 3.94
N PRO A 139 0.08 -13.22 4.47
CA PRO A 139 0.46 -13.08 5.88
C PRO A 139 -0.69 -12.61 6.79
N ARG A 140 -1.72 -11.98 6.22
CA ARG A 140 -2.98 -11.62 6.89
C ARG A 140 -4.09 -11.40 5.87
N ASN A 141 -5.32 -11.72 6.23
CA ASN A 141 -6.47 -11.41 5.40
C ASN A 141 -6.57 -9.91 5.10
N TYR A 142 -7.18 -9.56 3.97
CA TYR A 142 -7.70 -8.22 3.70
C TYR A 142 -9.07 -8.37 3.05
N LYS A 143 -10.12 -7.95 3.77
CA LYS A 143 -11.52 -8.32 3.46
C LYS A 143 -12.55 -7.22 3.68
N TRP A 144 -12.14 -6.11 4.31
CA TRP A 144 -13.10 -5.12 4.77
C TRP A 144 -13.47 -4.07 3.71
N LEU A 145 -12.49 -3.31 3.24
CA LEU A 145 -12.68 -2.24 2.28
C LEU A 145 -11.74 -2.40 1.08
N ASN A 146 -12.03 -1.66 0.01
CA ASN A 146 -11.17 -1.67 -1.17
C ASN A 146 -9.79 -1.10 -0.85
N THR A 147 -8.78 -1.86 -1.27
CA THR A 147 -7.35 -1.59 -1.06
C THR A 147 -6.53 -1.77 -2.34
N SER A 148 -7.19 -1.67 -3.49
CA SER A 148 -6.65 -2.03 -4.81
C SER A 148 -6.68 -0.83 -5.78
N PRO A 149 -5.62 0.02 -5.76
CA PRO A 149 -5.51 1.16 -6.68
C PRO A 149 -5.45 0.73 -8.14
N ILE A 150 -6.15 1.45 -9.01
CA ILE A 150 -6.21 1.12 -10.44
C ILE A 150 -4.85 1.23 -11.13
N ALA A 151 -3.93 2.07 -10.64
CA ALA A 151 -2.57 2.16 -11.19
C ALA A 151 -1.79 0.85 -11.05
N ARG A 152 -1.95 0.12 -9.93
CA ARG A 152 -1.35 -1.20 -9.76
C ARG A 152 -2.03 -2.25 -10.63
N VAL A 153 -3.36 -2.20 -10.73
CA VAL A 153 -4.13 -3.09 -11.61
C VAL A 153 -3.71 -2.89 -13.07
N TRP A 154 -3.61 -1.64 -13.53
CA TRP A 154 -3.15 -1.31 -14.87
C TRP A 154 -1.77 -1.90 -15.14
N GLU A 155 -0.79 -1.65 -14.27
CA GLU A 155 0.59 -2.11 -14.50
C GLU A 155 0.69 -3.66 -14.57
N GLN A 156 0.02 -4.38 -13.68
CA GLN A 156 0.03 -5.85 -13.69
C GLN A 156 -0.75 -6.43 -14.88
N MET A 157 -1.94 -5.90 -15.16
CA MET A 157 -2.76 -6.42 -16.24
C MET A 157 -2.22 -5.99 -17.63
N HIS A 158 -1.50 -4.87 -17.71
CA HIS A 158 -0.75 -4.48 -18.91
C HIS A 158 0.36 -5.49 -19.19
N LEU A 159 1.12 -5.91 -18.16
CA LEU A 159 2.08 -7.01 -18.30
C LEU A 159 1.39 -8.28 -18.80
N ALA A 160 0.25 -8.66 -18.21
CA ALA A 160 -0.50 -9.84 -18.63
C ALA A 160 -0.90 -9.80 -20.11
N TYR A 161 -1.45 -8.68 -20.56
CA TYR A 161 -1.84 -8.47 -21.95
C TYR A 161 -0.63 -8.57 -22.90
N GLN A 162 0.44 -7.84 -22.59
CA GLN A 162 1.65 -7.80 -23.44
C GLN A 162 2.39 -9.14 -23.51
N TYR A 163 2.20 -10.02 -22.52
CA TYR A 163 2.75 -11.37 -22.49
C TYR A 163 1.77 -12.45 -23.00
N GLY A 164 0.62 -12.06 -23.56
CA GLY A 164 -0.32 -12.98 -24.22
C GLY A 164 -1.20 -13.79 -23.26
N ALA A 165 -1.34 -13.37 -22.01
CA ALA A 165 -2.28 -13.98 -21.06
C ALA A 165 -3.66 -13.32 -21.16
N ASP A 166 -4.27 -13.35 -22.35
CA ASP A 166 -5.47 -12.58 -22.73
C ASP A 166 -6.75 -13.43 -22.86
N ARG A 167 -6.71 -14.72 -22.52
CA ARG A 167 -7.83 -15.64 -22.74
C ARG A 167 -8.92 -15.55 -21.67
N ILE A 168 -8.52 -15.40 -20.40
CA ILE A 168 -9.41 -15.33 -19.24
C ILE A 168 -8.81 -14.35 -18.26
N TRP A 169 -9.49 -13.26 -17.94
CA TRP A 169 -9.19 -12.42 -16.77
C TRP A 169 -10.32 -12.56 -15.78
N ILE A 170 -10.00 -13.03 -14.58
CA ILE A 170 -10.95 -13.18 -13.48
C ILE A 170 -10.32 -12.62 -12.21
N VAL A 171 -11.10 -11.90 -11.42
CA VAL A 171 -10.64 -11.26 -10.18
C VAL A 171 -11.50 -11.70 -9.01
N ASN A 172 -10.87 -12.05 -7.89
CA ASN A 172 -11.55 -12.26 -6.62
C ASN A 172 -11.93 -10.91 -6.04
N VAL A 173 -13.24 -10.69 -5.86
CA VAL A 173 -13.81 -9.42 -5.40
C VAL A 173 -14.38 -9.50 -3.98
N GLY A 174 -14.12 -10.60 -3.27
CA GLY A 174 -14.73 -10.86 -1.96
C GLY A 174 -16.25 -10.83 -2.05
N ASP A 175 -16.86 -9.99 -1.23
CA ASP A 175 -18.31 -9.79 -1.15
C ASP A 175 -18.90 -8.91 -2.28
N LEU A 176 -18.10 -8.61 -3.32
CA LEU A 176 -18.39 -7.68 -4.43
C LEU A 176 -18.37 -6.22 -3.99
N LYS A 177 -19.18 -5.84 -3.00
CA LYS A 177 -19.06 -4.53 -2.35
C LYS A 177 -17.93 -4.57 -1.32
N PRO A 178 -17.17 -3.49 -1.12
CA PRO A 178 -17.23 -2.18 -1.77
C PRO A 178 -16.11 -1.99 -2.84
N MET A 179 -16.00 -2.93 -3.78
CA MET A 179 -14.93 -2.96 -4.79
C MET A 179 -15.33 -2.35 -6.14
N GLU A 180 -16.46 -1.64 -6.22
CA GLU A 180 -17.13 -1.27 -7.48
C GLU A 180 -16.23 -0.50 -8.44
N PHE A 181 -15.44 0.47 -7.92
CA PHE A 181 -14.51 1.27 -8.73
C PHE A 181 -13.42 0.40 -9.39
N SER A 182 -12.75 -0.43 -8.59
CA SER A 182 -11.66 -1.29 -9.08
C SER A 182 -12.17 -2.43 -9.96
N ILE A 183 -13.37 -2.97 -9.68
CA ILE A 183 -14.06 -3.94 -10.56
C ILE A 183 -14.36 -3.30 -11.91
N SER A 184 -14.94 -2.10 -11.92
CA SER A 184 -15.28 -1.38 -13.15
C SER A 184 -14.03 -1.18 -14.00
N PHE A 185 -12.93 -0.76 -13.38
CA PHE A 185 -11.66 -0.58 -14.08
C PHE A 185 -11.11 -1.89 -14.63
N PHE A 186 -11.08 -2.95 -13.82
CA PHE A 186 -10.58 -4.26 -14.24
C PHE A 186 -11.34 -4.78 -15.48
N LEU A 187 -12.67 -4.69 -15.47
CA LEU A 187 -13.51 -5.15 -16.58
C LEU A 187 -13.40 -4.24 -17.81
N LYS A 188 -13.33 -2.91 -17.61
CA LYS A 188 -13.14 -1.96 -18.71
C LYS A 188 -11.79 -2.15 -19.39
N TYR A 189 -10.74 -2.35 -18.61
CA TYR A 189 -9.39 -2.61 -19.13
C TYR A 189 -9.31 -3.98 -19.80
N ALA A 190 -9.98 -5.02 -19.26
CA ALA A 190 -10.07 -6.34 -19.89
C ALA A 190 -10.73 -6.31 -21.28
N TRP A 191 -11.69 -5.39 -21.47
CA TRP A 191 -12.39 -5.23 -22.73
C TRP A 191 -11.49 -4.67 -23.85
N ASP A 192 -10.69 -3.65 -23.53
CA ASP A 192 -9.76 -3.03 -24.48
C ASP A 192 -8.53 -2.43 -23.76
N PRO A 193 -7.46 -3.24 -23.55
CA PRO A 193 -6.24 -2.78 -22.89
C PRO A 193 -5.47 -1.71 -23.67
N GLU A 194 -5.70 -1.57 -24.98
CA GLU A 194 -5.01 -0.59 -25.83
C GLU A 194 -5.64 0.81 -25.74
N ALA A 195 -6.92 0.88 -25.34
CA ALA A 195 -7.66 2.14 -25.19
C ALA A 195 -7.27 2.95 -23.96
N ILE A 196 -6.62 2.36 -22.95
CA ILE A 196 -6.30 3.04 -21.69
C ILE A 196 -4.79 2.96 -21.44
N LYS A 197 -4.08 4.07 -21.67
CA LYS A 197 -2.66 4.20 -21.34
C LYS A 197 -2.48 4.58 -19.87
N ALA A 198 -1.25 4.44 -19.37
CA ALA A 198 -0.90 4.88 -18.01
C ALA A 198 -1.30 6.35 -17.74
N SER A 199 -1.10 7.24 -18.71
CA SER A 199 -1.44 8.66 -18.62
C SER A 199 -2.94 8.93 -18.47
N ASP A 200 -3.79 7.97 -18.85
CA ASP A 200 -5.24 8.14 -18.92
C ASP A 200 -5.93 7.72 -17.61
N LEU A 201 -5.20 7.15 -16.64
CA LEU A 201 -5.75 6.68 -15.36
C LEU A 201 -6.44 7.79 -14.54
N PRO A 202 -5.89 9.02 -14.41
CA PRO A 202 -6.61 10.11 -13.75
C PRO A 202 -7.93 10.45 -14.45
N GLU A 203 -7.92 10.49 -15.78
CA GLU A 203 -9.11 10.81 -16.58
C GLU A 203 -10.17 9.69 -16.52
N TYR A 204 -9.76 8.42 -16.56
CA TYR A 204 -10.66 7.30 -16.30
C TYR A 204 -11.38 7.45 -14.95
N SER A 205 -10.64 7.82 -13.91
CA SER A 205 -11.21 8.00 -12.57
C SER A 205 -12.26 9.10 -12.55
N ARG A 206 -11.96 10.25 -13.17
CA ARG A 206 -12.90 11.38 -13.33
C ARG A 206 -14.15 10.98 -14.11
N GLN A 207 -13.98 10.26 -15.24
CA GLN A 207 -15.09 9.82 -16.09
C GLN A 207 -16.00 8.83 -15.37
N TRP A 208 -15.43 7.83 -14.67
CA TRP A 208 -16.22 6.88 -13.90
C TRP A 208 -17.09 7.59 -12.87
N VAL A 209 -16.53 8.59 -12.17
CA VAL A 209 -17.29 9.41 -11.22
C VAL A 209 -18.39 10.22 -11.91
N ALA A 210 -18.06 10.86 -13.04
CA ALA A 210 -19.01 11.68 -13.79
C ALA A 210 -20.21 10.85 -14.30
N GLU A 211 -19.98 9.58 -14.65
CA GLU A 211 -21.05 8.63 -14.99
C GLU A 211 -22.01 8.36 -13.81
N GLN A 212 -21.54 8.44 -12.56
CA GLN A 212 -22.37 8.16 -11.38
C GLN A 212 -23.08 9.42 -10.84
N PHE A 213 -22.39 10.56 -10.83
CA PHE A 213 -22.81 11.77 -10.09
C PHE A 213 -22.91 13.03 -10.97
N GLY A 214 -22.54 12.96 -12.25
CA GLY A 214 -22.43 14.12 -13.13
C GLY A 214 -21.05 14.81 -13.06
N GLU A 215 -20.86 15.82 -13.92
CA GLU A 215 -19.56 16.49 -14.09
C GLU A 215 -19.15 17.35 -12.87
N ASP A 216 -20.12 17.86 -12.12
CA ASP A 216 -19.88 18.70 -10.94
C ASP A 216 -19.12 17.91 -9.87
N HIS A 217 -18.03 18.49 -9.35
CA HIS A 217 -17.10 17.86 -8.40
C HIS A 217 -16.47 16.52 -8.86
N SER A 218 -16.62 16.12 -10.13
CA SER A 218 -16.13 14.82 -10.63
C SER A 218 -14.65 14.58 -10.35
N GLN A 219 -13.79 15.58 -10.61
CA GLN A 219 -12.36 15.51 -10.29
C GLN A 219 -12.12 15.37 -8.78
N GLU A 220 -12.83 16.17 -7.99
CA GLU A 220 -12.67 16.21 -6.54
C GLU A 220 -13.02 14.89 -5.86
N ILE A 221 -14.08 14.23 -6.35
CA ILE A 221 -14.54 12.92 -5.92
C ILE A 221 -13.59 11.82 -6.41
N ALA A 222 -13.10 11.92 -7.65
CA ALA A 222 -12.09 10.99 -8.16
C ALA A 222 -10.82 11.02 -7.30
N ASP A 223 -10.33 12.21 -6.92
CA ASP A 223 -9.19 12.38 -6.02
C ASP A 223 -9.43 11.75 -4.63
N ILE A 224 -10.67 11.77 -4.13
CA ILE A 224 -11.03 11.10 -2.88
C ILE A 224 -10.91 9.59 -3.03
N ILE A 225 -11.49 9.03 -4.09
CA ILE A 225 -11.49 7.58 -4.36
C ILE A 225 -10.06 7.07 -4.55
N THR A 226 -9.30 7.67 -5.45
CA THR A 226 -7.92 7.27 -5.71
C THR A 226 -7.02 7.52 -4.50
N GLY A 227 -7.26 8.61 -3.77
CA GLY A 227 -6.57 8.96 -2.54
C GLY A 227 -6.67 7.89 -1.46
N TYR A 228 -7.89 7.51 -1.05
CA TYR A 228 -8.04 6.49 0.00
C TYR A 228 -7.54 5.11 -0.48
N LEU A 229 -7.70 4.77 -1.77
CA LEU A 229 -7.18 3.51 -2.32
C LEU A 229 -5.66 3.46 -2.25
N LYS A 230 -4.98 4.53 -2.68
CA LYS A 230 -3.53 4.64 -2.56
C LYS A 230 -3.11 4.48 -1.11
N PHE A 231 -3.76 5.16 -0.19
CA PHE A 231 -3.39 5.10 1.23
C PHE A 231 -3.62 3.70 1.83
N ASN A 232 -4.75 3.06 1.51
CA ASN A 232 -5.04 1.67 1.92
C ASN A 232 -4.06 0.66 1.30
N SER A 233 -3.44 0.99 0.17
CA SER A 233 -2.40 0.15 -0.45
C SER A 233 -1.03 0.27 0.23
N ARG A 234 -0.75 1.39 0.93
CA ARG A 234 0.47 1.56 1.75
C ARG A 234 0.53 0.47 2.82
N ARG A 235 -0.61 0.25 3.49
CA ARG A 235 -0.83 -0.82 4.46
C ARG A 235 -2.33 -1.13 4.52
N LYS A 236 -2.70 -2.40 4.30
CA LYS A 236 -4.10 -2.84 4.42
C LYS A 236 -4.65 -2.53 5.82
N PRO A 237 -5.93 -2.15 5.98
CA PRO A 237 -6.56 -1.85 7.26
C PRO A 237 -6.28 -2.89 8.35
N GLU A 238 -6.42 -4.17 8.03
CA GLU A 238 -6.24 -5.29 8.97
C GLU A 238 -4.77 -5.49 9.38
N LEU A 239 -3.82 -4.93 8.62
CA LEU A 239 -2.38 -4.96 8.87
C LEU A 239 -1.87 -3.73 9.64
N LEU A 240 -2.75 -2.78 9.98
CA LEU A 240 -2.39 -1.62 10.79
C LEU A 240 -2.14 -2.02 12.24
N SER A 241 -1.25 -1.26 12.87
CA SER A 241 -0.96 -1.32 14.30
C SER A 241 -0.46 0.06 14.75
N PRO A 242 -0.43 0.32 16.07
CA PRO A 242 0.10 1.58 16.61
C PRO A 242 1.56 1.90 16.22
N GLU A 243 2.30 0.90 15.73
CA GLU A 243 3.70 1.00 15.33
C GLU A 243 3.89 1.12 13.80
N THR A 244 2.79 1.16 13.02
CA THR A 244 2.88 1.15 11.54
C THR A 244 3.55 2.39 10.98
N TYR A 245 3.15 3.57 11.45
CA TYR A 245 3.67 4.86 10.99
C TYR A 245 4.52 5.49 12.10
N SER A 246 5.64 6.11 11.71
CA SER A 246 6.56 6.74 12.65
C SER A 246 5.90 7.94 13.33
N LEU A 247 5.90 7.90 14.66
CA LEU A 247 5.43 9.00 15.50
C LEU A 247 6.46 10.14 15.62
N THR A 248 7.73 9.85 15.33
CA THR A 248 8.85 10.77 15.59
C THR A 248 9.52 11.27 14.32
N ASN A 249 9.57 10.45 13.27
CA ASN A 249 10.34 10.74 12.07
C ASN A 249 9.45 11.37 11.01
N TYR A 250 9.93 12.47 10.41
CA TYR A 250 9.34 13.12 9.24
C TYR A 250 7.86 13.55 9.38
N ARG A 251 7.31 13.54 10.60
CA ARG A 251 5.87 13.74 10.87
C ARG A 251 4.99 12.76 10.08
N GLU A 252 5.47 11.52 9.89
CA GLU A 252 4.77 10.52 9.08
C GLU A 252 3.36 10.26 9.61
N ALA A 253 3.21 9.91 10.89
CA ALA A 253 1.90 9.62 11.48
C ALA A 253 0.95 10.84 11.44
N GLU A 254 1.44 12.04 11.75
CA GLU A 254 0.65 13.28 11.67
C GLU A 254 0.17 13.55 10.24
N THR A 255 1.05 13.36 9.25
CA THR A 255 0.73 13.56 7.83
C THR A 255 -0.32 12.55 7.38
N VAL A 256 -0.19 11.28 7.77
CA VAL A 256 -1.17 10.24 7.44
C VAL A 256 -2.55 10.58 7.99
N VAL A 257 -2.68 10.92 9.28
CA VAL A 257 -3.97 11.32 9.88
C VAL A 257 -4.53 12.54 9.17
N LYS A 258 -3.70 13.57 8.92
CA LYS A 258 -4.12 14.78 8.24
C LYS A 258 -4.63 14.51 6.82
N GLU A 259 -3.92 13.70 6.05
CA GLU A 259 -4.27 13.36 4.67
C GLU A 259 -5.61 12.62 4.60
N TYR A 260 -5.79 11.57 5.42
CA TYR A 260 -7.06 10.85 5.47
C TYR A 260 -8.22 11.74 5.93
N ASN A 261 -8.02 12.53 6.99
CA ASN A 261 -9.05 13.44 7.49
C ASN A 261 -9.42 14.51 6.45
N ALA A 262 -8.46 14.98 5.64
CA ALA A 262 -8.74 15.90 4.54
C ALA A 262 -9.63 15.25 3.46
N LEU A 263 -9.39 13.98 3.12
CA LEU A 263 -10.25 13.23 2.19
C LEU A 263 -11.66 13.06 2.75
N ALA A 264 -11.78 12.60 3.99
CA ALA A 264 -13.06 12.43 4.67
C ALA A 264 -13.84 13.75 4.79
N HIS A 265 -13.17 14.84 5.16
CA HIS A 265 -13.79 16.16 5.26
C HIS A 265 -14.27 16.68 3.91
N LYS A 266 -13.46 16.55 2.85
CA LYS A 266 -13.83 16.93 1.49
C LYS A 266 -15.02 16.11 1.00
N ALA A 267 -15.02 14.80 1.24
CA ALA A 267 -16.14 13.91 0.93
C ALA A 267 -17.42 14.35 1.65
N ARG A 268 -17.33 14.70 2.94
CA ARG A 268 -18.48 15.14 3.74
C ARG A 268 -19.07 16.45 3.23
N ILE A 269 -18.25 17.44 2.89
CA ILE A 269 -18.70 18.70 2.29
C ILE A 269 -19.49 18.44 1.00
N ILE A 270 -18.95 17.59 0.12
CA ILE A 270 -19.61 17.24 -1.14
C ILE A 270 -20.93 16.51 -0.85
N TYR A 271 -20.92 15.49 0.00
CA TYR A 271 -22.11 14.74 0.42
C TYR A 271 -23.23 15.65 0.94
N ASP A 272 -22.90 16.62 1.79
CA ASP A 272 -23.89 17.51 2.38
C ASP A 272 -24.55 18.41 1.32
N SER A 273 -23.80 18.77 0.27
CA SER A 273 -24.29 19.54 -0.88
C SER A 273 -25.04 18.73 -1.95
N MET A 274 -24.94 17.40 -1.91
CA MET A 274 -25.54 16.55 -2.95
C MET A 274 -27.08 16.52 -2.90
N PRO A 275 -27.76 16.40 -4.05
CA PRO A 275 -29.19 16.10 -4.09
C PRO A 275 -29.51 14.79 -3.37
N ALA A 276 -30.69 14.73 -2.74
CA ALA A 276 -31.10 13.58 -1.94
C ALA A 276 -30.99 12.24 -2.69
N ASP A 277 -31.36 12.23 -3.98
CA ASP A 277 -31.33 11.03 -4.84
C ASP A 277 -29.93 10.42 -5.02
N TYR A 278 -28.86 11.19 -4.81
CA TYR A 278 -27.47 10.73 -4.93
C TYR A 278 -26.82 10.40 -3.59
N LYS A 279 -27.43 10.78 -2.46
CA LYS A 279 -26.80 10.65 -1.14
C LYS A 279 -26.46 9.19 -0.81
N ASP A 280 -27.37 8.24 -1.06
CA ASP A 280 -27.09 6.83 -0.78
C ASP A 280 -25.95 6.25 -1.63
N ALA A 281 -25.87 6.65 -2.90
CA ALA A 281 -24.81 6.24 -3.80
C ALA A 281 -23.47 6.88 -3.40
N PHE A 282 -23.48 8.17 -3.07
CA PHE A 282 -22.28 8.86 -2.64
C PHE A 282 -21.75 8.34 -1.31
N TYR A 283 -22.66 8.08 -0.35
CA TYR A 283 -22.26 7.56 0.94
C TYR A 283 -21.55 6.22 0.79
N GLN A 284 -22.15 5.27 0.04
CA GLN A 284 -21.58 3.93 -0.08
C GLN A 284 -20.30 3.88 -0.93
N LEU A 285 -20.19 4.71 -1.98
CA LEU A 285 -19.08 4.65 -2.95
C LEU A 285 -17.90 5.56 -2.59
N VAL A 286 -18.15 6.63 -1.81
CA VAL A 286 -17.15 7.69 -1.60
C VAL A 286 -16.97 8.00 -0.12
N LEU A 287 -18.04 8.40 0.58
CA LEU A 287 -17.92 8.94 1.93
C LEU A 287 -17.56 7.87 2.96
N HIS A 288 -18.26 6.74 2.95
CA HIS A 288 -18.05 5.64 3.88
C HIS A 288 -16.59 5.14 3.87
N PRO A 289 -15.99 4.74 2.74
CA PRO A 289 -14.60 4.28 2.74
C PRO A 289 -13.62 5.39 3.17
N ALA A 290 -13.85 6.64 2.79
CA ALA A 290 -13.00 7.76 3.20
C ALA A 290 -13.03 7.98 4.73
N GLU A 291 -14.22 7.98 5.34
CA GLU A 291 -14.40 8.19 6.77
C GLU A 291 -13.96 7.00 7.62
N ALA A 292 -14.31 5.78 7.20
CA ALA A 292 -13.94 4.57 7.91
C ALA A 292 -12.42 4.39 7.95
N CYS A 293 -11.72 4.60 6.82
CA CYS A 293 -10.27 4.54 6.78
C CYS A 293 -9.60 5.69 7.55
N ALA A 294 -10.18 6.90 7.52
CA ALA A 294 -9.67 8.01 8.32
C ALA A 294 -9.77 7.75 9.82
N ASN A 295 -10.94 7.28 10.28
CA ASN A 295 -11.17 6.91 11.67
C ASN A 295 -10.21 5.80 12.13
N LEU A 296 -10.04 4.75 11.33
CA LEU A 296 -9.16 3.62 11.69
C LEU A 296 -7.68 4.03 11.80
N ASN A 297 -7.19 4.87 10.88
CA ASN A 297 -5.81 5.34 10.94
C ASN A 297 -5.59 6.28 12.14
N ASP A 298 -6.54 7.19 12.43
CA ASP A 298 -6.50 8.02 13.63
C ASP A 298 -6.53 7.17 14.91
N LEU A 299 -7.37 6.12 14.95
CA LEU A 299 -7.46 5.19 16.07
C LEU A 299 -6.10 4.58 16.42
N TYR A 300 -5.42 3.97 15.44
CA TYR A 300 -4.13 3.32 15.67
C TYR A 300 -3.02 4.31 15.97
N ILE A 301 -3.00 5.47 15.31
CA ILE A 301 -1.98 6.50 15.55
C ILE A 301 -2.18 7.13 16.93
N THR A 302 -3.41 7.46 17.32
CA THR A 302 -3.75 7.96 18.66
C THR A 302 -3.36 6.93 19.73
N ALA A 303 -3.58 5.64 19.50
CA ALA A 303 -3.11 4.59 20.41
C ALA A 303 -1.58 4.54 20.51
N GLY A 304 -0.86 4.74 19.40
CA GLY A 304 0.61 4.83 19.39
C GLY A 304 1.11 6.04 20.19
N MET A 305 0.48 7.20 19.99
CA MET A 305 0.78 8.44 20.69
C MET A 305 0.49 8.30 22.19
N ASN A 306 -0.64 7.71 22.58
CA ASN A 306 -0.94 7.40 23.97
C ASN A 306 0.18 6.59 24.63
N ARG A 307 0.65 5.51 23.97
CA ARG A 307 1.74 4.66 24.50
C ARG A 307 3.06 5.41 24.63
N LEU A 308 3.41 6.24 23.64
CA LEU A 308 4.62 7.07 23.70
C LEU A 308 4.52 8.10 24.83
N TYR A 309 3.41 8.81 24.91
CA TYR A 309 3.20 9.89 25.88
C TYR A 309 3.11 9.36 27.30
N ALA A 310 2.53 8.17 27.49
CA ALA A 310 2.54 7.49 28.79
C ALA A 310 3.98 7.14 29.24
N LYS A 311 4.85 6.69 28.33
CA LYS A 311 6.28 6.45 28.65
C LYS A 311 7.02 7.74 29.01
N GLN A 312 6.65 8.86 28.41
CA GLN A 312 7.20 10.19 28.71
C GLN A 312 6.58 10.81 29.99
N GLY A 313 5.53 10.20 30.54
CA GLY A 313 4.81 10.73 31.69
C GLY A 313 4.01 12.00 31.38
N ARG A 314 3.59 12.19 30.13
CA ARG A 314 2.86 13.39 29.66
C ARG A 314 1.43 13.39 30.15
N ALA A 315 0.96 14.53 30.66
CA ALA A 315 -0.43 14.73 31.06
C ALA A 315 -1.43 14.49 29.92
N ALA A 316 -1.00 14.70 28.67
CA ALA A 316 -1.77 14.39 27.46
C ALA A 316 -2.04 12.89 27.23
N ALA A 317 -1.35 11.97 27.92
CA ALA A 317 -1.53 10.53 27.74
C ALA A 317 -2.96 10.07 28.06
N ASN A 318 -3.54 10.55 29.17
CA ASN A 318 -4.88 10.13 29.59
C ASN A 318 -5.99 10.65 28.64
N PRO A 319 -5.99 11.92 28.20
CA PRO A 319 -6.89 12.38 27.14
C PRO A 319 -6.80 11.55 25.85
N LEU A 320 -5.59 11.13 25.44
CA LEU A 320 -5.46 10.26 24.27
C LEU A 320 -6.05 8.86 24.49
N ALA A 321 -6.01 8.32 25.71
CA ALA A 321 -6.65 7.04 26.03
C ALA A 321 -8.17 7.12 25.82
N GLU A 322 -8.81 8.21 26.25
CA GLU A 322 -10.23 8.45 26.01
C GLU A 322 -10.52 8.66 24.51
N ARG A 323 -9.67 9.40 23.79
CA ARG A 323 -9.83 9.57 22.33
C ARG A 323 -9.76 8.23 21.57
N VAL A 324 -8.90 7.29 21.98
CA VAL A 324 -8.88 5.94 21.37
C VAL A 324 -10.23 5.25 21.54
N LYS A 325 -10.85 5.38 22.71
CA LYS A 325 -12.18 4.82 22.96
C LYS A 325 -13.23 5.49 22.07
N GLU A 326 -13.22 6.81 21.98
CA GLU A 326 -14.13 7.57 21.10
C GLU A 326 -14.01 7.14 19.63
N LEU A 327 -12.77 6.98 19.12
CA LEU A 327 -12.52 6.54 17.74
C LEU A 327 -12.94 5.08 17.52
N PHE A 328 -12.80 4.22 18.52
CA PHE A 328 -13.25 2.84 18.44
C PHE A 328 -14.79 2.75 18.44
N ASP A 329 -15.45 3.51 19.30
CA ASP A 329 -16.92 3.61 19.32
C ASP A 329 -17.42 4.21 17.98
N LYS A 330 -16.70 5.18 17.43
CA LYS A 330 -17.02 5.81 16.14
C LYS A 330 -16.97 4.83 14.96
N ASP A 331 -16.06 3.87 14.98
CA ASP A 331 -15.98 2.82 13.96
C ASP A 331 -17.27 1.99 13.90
N ALA A 332 -17.80 1.63 15.07
CA ALA A 332 -19.07 0.92 15.20
C ALA A 332 -20.25 1.77 14.71
N GLU A 333 -20.28 3.07 15.01
CA GLU A 333 -21.32 3.99 14.52
C GLU A 333 -21.33 4.11 12.98
N ILE A 334 -20.15 4.23 12.36
CA ILE A 334 -20.01 4.32 10.89
C ILE A 334 -20.55 3.05 10.24
N THR A 335 -20.25 1.88 10.84
CA THR A 335 -20.74 0.57 10.39
C THR A 335 -22.24 0.46 10.53
N GLU A 336 -22.79 0.83 11.70
CA GLU A 336 -24.22 0.79 11.99
C GLU A 336 -25.01 1.65 11.01
N TYR A 337 -24.58 2.89 10.75
CA TYR A 337 -25.23 3.77 9.77
C TYR A 337 -25.32 3.11 8.38
N TYR A 338 -24.26 2.43 7.93
CA TYR A 338 -24.27 1.72 6.65
C TYR A 338 -25.33 0.60 6.61
N HIS A 339 -25.61 -0.04 7.74
CA HIS A 339 -26.51 -1.19 7.82
C HIS A 339 -27.96 -0.83 8.06
N THR A 340 -28.24 0.25 8.79
CA THR A 340 -29.60 0.54 9.27
C THR A 340 -30.20 1.81 8.70
N GLU A 341 -29.39 2.84 8.47
CA GLU A 341 -29.88 4.15 8.01
C GLU A 341 -29.73 4.33 6.49
N LEU A 342 -28.61 3.87 5.93
CA LEU A 342 -28.31 4.01 4.51
C LEU A 342 -29.31 3.24 3.64
N ALA A 343 -30.03 3.95 2.77
CA ALA A 343 -31.02 3.38 1.84
C ALA A 343 -32.01 2.42 2.53
N ASP A 344 -32.54 2.81 3.70
CA ASP A 344 -33.47 2.00 4.51
C ASP A 344 -32.93 0.59 4.84
N GLY A 345 -31.62 0.49 5.06
CA GLY A 345 -30.94 -0.75 5.43
C GLY A 345 -30.74 -1.75 4.28
N LYS A 346 -30.83 -1.29 3.02
CA LYS A 346 -30.64 -2.12 1.81
C LYS A 346 -29.35 -2.95 1.84
N TRP A 347 -28.28 -2.43 2.45
CA TRP A 347 -26.96 -3.05 2.47
C TRP A 347 -26.56 -3.60 3.84
N ASN A 348 -27.54 -3.94 4.67
CA ASN A 348 -27.30 -4.59 5.96
C ASN A 348 -26.31 -5.78 5.81
N HIS A 349 -25.41 -5.91 6.78
CA HIS A 349 -24.32 -6.88 6.86
C HIS A 349 -23.12 -6.66 5.91
N MET A 350 -23.18 -5.78 4.90
CA MET A 350 -22.05 -5.58 3.97
C MET A 350 -20.76 -5.05 4.63
N MET A 351 -20.90 -4.38 5.78
CA MET A 351 -19.77 -3.88 6.60
C MET A 351 -19.59 -4.64 7.92
N SER A 352 -20.11 -5.87 8.05
CA SER A 352 -19.98 -6.66 9.28
C SER A 352 -18.61 -7.36 9.45
N GLN A 353 -17.68 -7.12 8.53
CA GLN A 353 -16.37 -7.74 8.55
C GLN A 353 -15.52 -7.20 9.71
N THR A 354 -15.09 -8.08 10.61
CA THR A 354 -14.12 -7.75 11.65
C THR A 354 -12.79 -7.29 11.02
N HIS A 355 -12.28 -6.15 11.45
CA HIS A 355 -11.09 -5.52 10.86
C HIS A 355 -10.13 -4.91 11.91
N ILE A 356 -10.51 -4.85 13.19
CA ILE A 356 -9.69 -4.34 14.29
C ILE A 356 -9.30 -5.48 15.25
N GLY A 357 -8.00 -5.59 15.57
CA GLY A 357 -7.52 -6.52 16.60
C GLY A 357 -6.86 -7.81 16.09
N TYR A 358 -6.45 -7.84 14.81
CA TYR A 358 -5.75 -9.00 14.25
C TYR A 358 -4.39 -9.25 14.93
N THR A 359 -4.19 -10.46 15.44
CA THR A 359 -2.92 -10.91 16.05
C THR A 359 -2.17 -11.96 15.23
N TYR A 360 -2.82 -12.54 14.21
CA TYR A 360 -2.24 -13.51 13.27
C TYR A 360 -2.86 -13.32 11.87
N TRP A 361 -2.87 -14.36 11.02
CA TRP A 361 -3.33 -14.23 9.64
C TRP A 361 -4.85 -14.11 9.50
N GLN A 362 -5.63 -14.73 10.40
CA GLN A 362 -7.09 -14.77 10.35
C GLN A 362 -7.73 -13.79 11.34
N GLN A 363 -8.97 -13.39 11.06
CA GLN A 363 -9.73 -12.41 11.83
C GLN A 363 -10.02 -12.87 13.27
N PRO A 364 -10.09 -11.94 14.23
CA PRO A 364 -10.68 -12.23 15.53
C PRO A 364 -12.22 -12.38 15.42
N PRO A 365 -12.89 -12.96 16.44
CA PRO A 365 -14.35 -13.08 16.44
C PRO A 365 -15.09 -11.74 16.42
N GLU A 366 -14.50 -10.70 16.99
CA GLU A 366 -15.08 -9.34 17.13
C GLU A 366 -13.98 -8.28 17.03
N ASN A 367 -14.37 -7.04 16.73
CA ASN A 367 -13.45 -5.90 16.75
C ASN A 367 -12.96 -5.68 18.19
N THR A 368 -11.64 -5.55 18.39
CA THR A 368 -11.06 -5.29 19.73
C THR A 368 -10.36 -3.94 19.76
N MET A 369 -10.76 -3.08 20.70
CA MET A 369 -10.11 -1.78 20.93
C MET A 369 -8.61 -1.96 21.19
N PRO A 370 -7.73 -1.18 20.56
CA PRO A 370 -6.30 -1.22 20.85
C PRO A 370 -5.99 -0.92 22.31
N GLU A 371 -4.98 -1.60 22.88
CA GLU A 371 -4.56 -1.35 24.26
C GLU A 371 -4.01 0.08 24.43
N VAL A 372 -4.50 0.77 25.46
CA VAL A 372 -4.09 2.10 25.91
C VAL A 372 -3.45 2.07 27.30
N LYS A 373 -2.75 3.14 27.66
CA LYS A 373 -2.13 3.38 28.97
C LYS A 373 -2.73 4.61 29.63
N THR A 374 -3.07 4.47 30.90
CA THR A 374 -3.43 5.57 31.80
C THR A 374 -2.33 5.74 32.84
N ILE A 375 -1.95 6.97 33.16
CA ILE A 375 -0.89 7.30 34.11
C ILE A 375 -1.42 8.13 35.28
N SER A 376 -0.76 8.02 36.43
CA SER A 376 -0.96 8.90 37.58
C SER A 376 0.05 10.04 37.54
N LEU A 377 -0.43 11.27 37.67
CA LEU A 377 0.40 12.48 37.65
C LEU A 377 0.64 12.99 39.08
N PRO A 378 1.84 13.48 39.42
CA PRO A 378 2.10 14.18 40.67
C PRO A 378 1.31 15.50 40.77
N ASP A 379 1.02 15.95 41.99
CA ASP A 379 0.24 17.18 42.25
C ASP A 379 1.01 18.49 41.99
N LYS A 380 2.33 18.42 41.76
CA LYS A 380 3.17 19.58 41.41
C LYS A 380 3.14 19.85 39.90
N ALA A 381 3.69 20.97 39.47
CA ALA A 381 3.98 21.20 38.06
C ALA A 381 5.32 20.56 37.72
N GLU A 382 5.44 19.92 36.56
CA GLU A 382 6.70 19.30 36.16
C GLU A 382 6.88 19.37 34.65
N MET A 383 7.80 20.21 34.20
CA MET A 383 8.12 20.41 32.80
C MET A 383 8.91 19.22 32.24
N GLY A 384 8.50 18.77 31.05
CA GLY A 384 9.34 18.00 30.14
C GLY A 384 9.37 18.66 28.76
N ALA A 385 10.41 18.38 27.99
CA ALA A 385 10.52 18.84 26.61
C ALA A 385 10.92 17.69 25.67
N ALA A 386 10.33 17.64 24.48
CA ALA A 386 10.70 16.72 23.40
C ALA A 386 11.03 17.52 22.13
N ILE A 387 11.77 16.89 21.22
CA ILE A 387 12.16 17.50 19.94
C ILE A 387 11.69 16.62 18.79
N GLN A 388 11.41 17.25 17.64
CA GLN A 388 11.11 16.52 16.41
C GLN A 388 12.23 15.52 16.08
N GLY A 389 11.86 14.33 15.61
CA GLY A 389 12.82 13.26 15.28
C GLY A 389 13.21 12.37 16.45
N SER A 390 12.68 12.58 17.65
CA SER A 390 13.08 11.83 18.84
C SER A 390 11.91 11.34 19.70
N ALA A 391 12.01 10.11 20.18
CA ALA A 391 11.14 9.61 21.26
C ALA A 391 11.66 9.98 22.66
N LYS A 392 12.93 10.41 22.74
CA LYS A 392 13.57 10.86 23.97
C LYS A 392 13.00 12.22 24.39
N TRP A 393 13.12 12.52 25.67
CA TRP A 393 12.64 13.77 26.24
C TRP A 393 13.57 14.21 27.38
N TRP A 394 13.55 15.49 27.69
CA TRP A 394 14.43 16.13 28.65
C TRP A 394 13.64 16.69 29.83
N PRO A 395 14.20 16.65 31.06
CA PRO A 395 15.61 16.33 31.38
C PRO A 395 15.94 14.84 31.65
N GLU A 396 15.03 13.90 31.37
CA GLU A 396 15.30 12.45 31.56
C GLU A 396 16.48 11.94 30.73
N GLU A 397 16.60 12.41 29.49
CA GLU A 397 17.71 12.10 28.62
C GLU A 397 18.95 12.96 28.97
N GLU A 398 20.09 12.30 29.15
CA GLU A 398 21.36 12.97 29.47
C GLU A 398 22.09 13.49 28.22
N THR A 399 21.83 12.91 27.04
CA THR A 399 22.44 13.39 25.79
C THR A 399 21.86 14.75 25.38
N PRO A 400 22.66 15.65 24.76
CA PRO A 400 22.15 16.95 24.34
C PRO A 400 20.97 16.85 23.37
N ALA A 401 19.89 17.61 23.62
CA ALA A 401 18.81 17.78 22.65
C ALA A 401 19.32 18.54 21.43
N ARG A 402 19.21 17.95 20.23
CA ARG A 402 19.65 18.56 18.96
C ARG A 402 18.56 18.40 17.91
N LEU A 403 18.02 19.51 17.44
CA LEU A 403 17.12 19.50 16.29
C LEU A 403 17.88 19.04 15.02
N PRO A 404 17.17 18.52 14.01
CA PRO A 404 17.78 18.32 12.70
C PRO A 404 18.37 19.64 12.17
N VAL A 405 19.42 19.53 11.35
CA VAL A 405 20.12 20.68 10.76
C VAL A 405 19.18 21.37 9.77
N PHE A 406 19.10 22.69 9.86
CA PHE A 406 18.37 23.53 8.92
C PHE A 406 19.26 23.89 7.73
N ASP A 407 18.67 23.99 6.54
CA ASP A 407 19.38 24.45 5.34
C ASP A 407 18.51 25.41 4.49
N PRO A 408 19.14 26.36 3.75
CA PRO A 408 18.42 27.36 2.99
C PRO A 408 17.69 26.80 1.76
N PHE A 409 18.03 25.57 1.34
CA PHE A 409 17.49 24.94 0.12
C PHE A 409 16.10 24.36 0.37
N ASN A 410 15.92 23.73 1.52
CA ASN A 410 14.66 23.13 1.94
C ASN A 410 13.83 24.09 2.82
N ASN A 411 14.46 25.12 3.39
CA ASN A 411 13.84 26.14 4.24
C ASN A 411 12.91 25.52 5.30
N GLN A 412 13.43 24.52 6.02
CA GLN A 412 12.61 23.71 6.92
C GLN A 412 12.11 24.48 8.13
N LYS A 413 11.05 23.94 8.74
CA LYS A 413 10.66 24.24 10.11
C LYS A 413 10.68 22.96 10.91
N PHE A 414 11.32 23.00 12.09
CA PHE A 414 11.27 21.92 13.06
C PHE A 414 10.52 22.38 14.29
N TYR A 415 10.06 21.44 15.11
CA TYR A 415 9.38 21.78 16.36
C TYR A 415 10.07 21.20 17.58
N LEU A 416 9.80 21.85 18.71
CA LEU A 416 9.93 21.30 20.04
C LEU A 416 8.55 21.26 20.70
N GLU A 417 8.35 20.32 21.62
CA GLU A 417 7.13 20.21 22.41
C GLU A 417 7.49 20.37 23.88
N ILE A 418 6.85 21.34 24.54
CA ILE A 418 6.94 21.53 25.98
C ILE A 418 5.68 20.92 26.58
N PHE A 419 5.83 20.05 27.56
CA PHE A 419 4.71 19.29 28.11
C PHE A 419 4.75 19.22 29.63
N ASN A 420 3.56 19.05 30.20
CA ASN A 420 3.37 18.86 31.62
C ASN A 420 3.40 17.38 31.97
N ARG A 421 4.11 17.06 33.04
CA ARG A 421 4.17 15.74 33.66
C ARG A 421 3.47 15.70 35.01
N GLY A 422 2.93 16.84 35.46
CA GLY A 422 2.18 16.98 36.70
C GLY A 422 0.75 17.48 36.47
N LYS A 423 0.03 17.75 37.55
CA LYS A 423 -1.37 18.24 37.49
C LYS A 423 -1.49 19.76 37.45
N LYS A 424 -0.53 20.48 38.02
CA LYS A 424 -0.57 21.96 38.07
C LYS A 424 -0.02 22.53 36.76
N PRO A 425 -0.68 23.53 36.16
CA PRO A 425 -0.14 24.21 35.00
C PRO A 425 1.10 25.03 35.37
N PHE A 426 1.94 25.33 34.38
CA PHE A 426 3.11 26.20 34.53
C PHE A 426 3.31 27.09 33.32
N GLU A 427 3.91 28.25 33.53
CA GLU A 427 4.36 29.13 32.44
C GLU A 427 5.74 28.72 31.97
N PHE A 428 6.01 28.89 30.68
CA PHE A 428 7.34 28.72 30.11
C PHE A 428 7.82 30.00 29.43
N THR A 429 9.15 30.09 29.26
CA THR A 429 9.82 31.09 28.43
C THR A 429 10.87 30.40 27.55
N ILE A 430 11.06 30.89 26.33
CA ILE A 430 12.07 30.43 25.37
C ILE A 430 12.98 31.59 24.98
N GLU A 431 14.27 31.39 25.20
CA GLU A 431 15.33 32.34 24.87
C GLU A 431 16.19 31.74 23.74
N PRO A 432 16.06 32.22 22.48
CA PRO A 432 16.97 31.83 21.41
C PRO A 432 18.35 32.45 21.65
N GLY A 433 19.40 31.65 21.50
CA GLY A 433 20.79 32.06 21.70
C GLY A 433 21.42 32.78 20.50
N ALA A 434 20.66 32.97 19.42
CA ALA A 434 21.08 33.71 18.24
C ALA A 434 19.89 34.39 17.54
N ASP A 435 20.14 35.56 16.95
CA ASP A 435 19.11 36.40 16.31
C ASP A 435 18.53 35.79 15.03
N TRP A 436 19.24 34.84 14.40
CA TRP A 436 18.77 34.10 13.24
C TRP A 436 17.81 32.95 13.58
N ILE A 437 17.62 32.63 14.87
CA ILE A 437 16.64 31.63 15.32
C ILE A 437 15.29 32.30 15.56
N ILE A 438 14.29 31.94 14.76
CA ILE A 438 12.91 32.36 14.92
C ILE A 438 12.14 31.31 15.71
N VAL A 439 11.55 31.72 16.82
CA VAL A 439 10.67 30.93 17.68
C VAL A 439 9.24 31.44 17.54
N SER A 440 8.27 30.57 17.24
CA SER A 440 6.87 30.98 17.05
C SER A 440 6.25 31.60 18.30
N ASP A 441 6.51 30.98 19.46
CA ASP A 441 5.92 31.35 20.75
C ASP A 441 7.02 31.34 21.81
N LYS A 442 7.41 32.53 22.28
CA LYS A 442 8.47 32.68 23.29
C LYS A 442 7.97 32.47 24.70
N THR A 443 6.68 32.55 24.95
CA THR A 443 6.07 32.35 26.27
C THR A 443 4.72 31.66 26.10
N GLY A 444 4.24 31.03 27.16
CA GLY A 444 2.91 30.43 27.17
C GLY A 444 2.61 29.68 28.46
N LEU A 445 1.36 29.22 28.59
CA LEU A 445 0.89 28.42 29.71
C LEU A 445 0.74 26.96 29.26
N ILE A 446 1.39 26.04 29.98
CA ILE A 446 1.29 24.60 29.73
C ILE A 446 0.31 23.98 30.73
N GLU A 447 -0.84 23.55 30.22
CA GLU A 447 -1.77 22.67 30.96
C GLU A 447 -1.41 21.20 30.71
N THR A 448 -1.40 20.79 29.44
CA THR A 448 -0.98 19.46 28.99
C THR A 448 0.30 19.53 28.17
N GLU A 449 0.29 20.28 27.08
CA GLU A 449 1.42 20.43 26.16
C GLU A 449 1.25 21.62 25.22
N MET A 450 2.37 22.08 24.65
CA MET A 450 2.42 23.05 23.57
C MET A 450 3.55 22.72 22.61
N ARG A 451 3.25 22.74 21.31
CA ARG A 451 4.24 22.65 20.24
C ARG A 451 4.69 24.04 19.83
N VAL A 452 6.00 24.26 19.80
CA VAL A 452 6.63 25.52 19.37
C VAL A 452 7.46 25.27 18.12
N TRP A 453 7.24 26.08 17.09
CA TRP A 453 7.96 25.97 15.82
C TRP A 453 9.24 26.80 15.83
N ILE A 454 10.31 26.20 15.34
CA ILE A 454 11.63 26.78 15.14
C ILE A 454 11.90 26.87 13.63
N SER A 455 12.32 28.05 13.20
CA SER A 455 12.70 28.34 11.81
C SER A 455 13.87 29.33 11.77
N ILE A 456 14.46 29.52 10.60
CA ILE A 456 15.69 30.30 10.44
C ILE A 456 15.41 31.57 9.63
N ASP A 457 15.92 32.70 10.10
CA ASP A 457 16.08 33.89 9.27
C ASP A 457 17.38 33.79 8.47
N TRP A 458 17.28 33.33 7.22
CA TRP A 458 18.44 33.16 6.34
C TRP A 458 19.15 34.47 5.97
N SER A 459 18.53 35.63 6.20
CA SER A 459 19.20 36.93 6.01
C SER A 459 20.20 37.26 7.13
N LEU A 460 20.03 36.63 8.30
CA LEU A 460 20.88 36.79 9.48
C LEU A 460 21.73 35.53 9.77
N ALA A 461 21.39 34.39 9.16
CA ALA A 461 22.09 33.14 9.37
C ALA A 461 23.55 33.21 8.88
N PRO A 462 24.53 32.82 9.71
CA PRO A 462 25.93 32.84 9.32
C PRO A 462 26.23 31.81 8.24
N ASN A 463 27.30 32.02 7.47
CA ASN A 463 27.79 31.05 6.50
C ASN A 463 28.43 29.83 7.21
N GLY A 464 28.26 28.65 6.62
CA GLY A 464 28.80 27.39 7.10
C GLY A 464 27.90 26.66 8.10
N LEU A 465 28.50 25.67 8.79
CA LEU A 465 27.84 24.88 9.82
C LEU A 465 27.99 25.55 11.19
N ILE A 466 26.93 26.18 11.68
CA ILE A 466 26.92 26.92 12.95
C ILE A 466 25.77 26.43 13.82
N GLU A 467 26.04 26.28 15.12
CA GLU A 467 25.08 25.83 16.10
C GLU A 467 24.88 26.88 17.19
N ALA A 468 23.63 27.11 17.58
CA ALA A 468 23.27 27.99 18.69
C ALA A 468 22.21 27.33 19.60
N PRO A 469 22.21 27.65 20.91
CA PRO A 469 21.28 27.05 21.85
C PRO A 469 19.91 27.76 21.82
N ILE A 470 18.88 27.05 22.25
CA ILE A 470 17.54 27.52 22.57
C ILE A 470 17.29 27.09 24.01
N ILE A 471 17.12 28.04 24.91
CA ILE A 471 16.93 27.78 26.34
C ILE A 471 15.44 27.84 26.67
N ILE A 472 14.89 26.74 27.16
CA ILE A 472 13.51 26.64 27.63
C ILE A 472 13.54 26.66 29.15
N LYS A 473 12.88 27.65 29.76
CA LYS A 473 12.71 27.71 31.22
C LYS A 473 11.23 27.53 31.56
N GLY A 474 10.94 26.75 32.60
CA GLY A 474 9.55 26.49 33.00
C GLY A 474 9.38 26.24 34.49
N SER A 475 8.60 25.21 34.84
CA SER A 475 8.17 24.93 36.21
C SER A 475 9.33 24.88 37.20
N GLU A 476 9.17 25.51 38.37
CA GLU A 476 10.11 25.40 39.51
C GLU A 476 11.59 25.67 39.17
N GLY A 477 11.86 26.53 38.16
CA GLY A 477 13.22 26.87 37.73
C GLY A 477 13.88 25.81 36.85
N SER A 478 13.12 24.83 36.34
CA SER A 478 13.60 23.86 35.37
C SER A 478 14.06 24.54 34.08
N GLU A 479 15.15 24.02 33.52
CA GLU A 479 15.75 24.51 32.29
C GLU A 479 16.07 23.32 31.37
N VAL A 480 15.70 23.42 30.10
CA VAL A 480 16.11 22.49 29.04
C VAL A 480 16.80 23.27 27.94
N LYS A 481 17.99 22.81 27.56
CA LYS A 481 18.78 23.37 26.46
C LYS A 481 18.62 22.50 25.21
N VAL A 482 18.10 23.09 24.14
CA VAL A 482 18.00 22.47 22.81
C VAL A 482 18.97 23.16 21.87
N MET A 483 19.70 22.40 21.06
CA MET A 483 20.59 22.96 20.05
C MET A 483 19.91 23.00 18.69
N ALA A 484 20.05 24.14 18.00
CA ALA A 484 19.67 24.31 16.60
C ALA A 484 20.92 24.59 15.77
N ALA A 485 21.11 23.85 14.69
CA ALA A 485 22.23 24.01 13.78
C ALA A 485 21.76 24.40 12.38
N VAL A 486 22.47 25.31 11.73
CA VAL A 486 22.28 25.68 10.33
C VAL A 486 23.46 25.20 9.51
N ASN A 487 23.22 24.78 8.27
CA ASN A 487 24.24 24.61 7.25
C ASN A 487 23.92 25.55 6.08
N ASN A 488 24.61 26.69 5.99
CA ASN A 488 24.38 27.73 4.99
C ASN A 488 25.61 27.90 4.07
N PRO A 489 25.72 27.14 2.97
CA PRO A 489 26.86 27.25 2.07
C PRO A 489 26.74 28.47 1.15
N GLU A 490 27.87 29.12 0.84
CA GLU A 490 27.92 30.30 -0.04
C GLU A 490 27.63 29.98 -1.52
N GLU A 491 27.76 28.71 -1.90
CA GLU A 491 27.68 28.26 -3.28
C GLU A 491 26.23 28.09 -3.75
N LYS A 492 25.98 28.41 -5.03
CA LYS A 492 24.70 28.14 -5.68
C LYS A 492 24.61 26.68 -6.09
N ILE A 493 23.87 25.92 -5.29
CA ILE A 493 23.66 24.48 -5.51
C ILE A 493 22.47 24.23 -6.44
N LYS A 494 22.54 23.17 -7.25
CA LYS A 494 21.46 22.69 -8.13
C LYS A 494 21.26 21.19 -7.97
N GLY A 495 20.06 20.71 -8.30
CA GLY A 495 19.68 19.31 -8.18
C GLY A 495 19.04 19.00 -6.83
N PHE A 496 18.93 17.72 -6.50
CA PHE A 496 18.47 17.25 -5.20
C PHE A 496 19.61 17.38 -4.18
N VAL A 497 19.39 18.19 -3.16
CA VAL A 497 20.44 18.57 -2.20
C VAL A 497 20.37 17.69 -0.96
N GLU A 498 21.51 17.15 -0.54
CA GLU A 498 21.62 16.41 0.71
C GLU A 498 21.15 17.26 1.89
N SER A 499 20.26 16.69 2.70
CA SER A 499 19.81 17.29 3.94
C SER A 499 19.71 16.23 5.01
N ASN A 500 20.29 16.50 6.19
CA ASN A 500 20.25 15.60 7.34
C ASN A 500 20.71 14.16 7.01
N GLY A 501 21.73 14.02 6.15
CA GLY A 501 22.38 12.76 5.83
C GLY A 501 21.67 11.89 4.78
N TYR A 502 20.69 12.43 4.05
CA TYR A 502 20.04 11.71 2.97
C TYR A 502 19.54 12.63 1.84
N ILE A 503 19.18 12.01 0.72
CA ILE A 503 18.42 12.60 -0.38
C ILE A 503 17.24 11.66 -0.66
N SER A 504 16.05 12.22 -0.86
CA SER A 504 14.85 11.47 -1.26
C SER A 504 14.29 12.05 -2.56
N ILE A 505 14.04 11.19 -3.55
CA ILE A 505 13.67 11.59 -4.91
C ILE A 505 12.51 10.72 -5.37
N GLU A 506 11.39 11.36 -5.74
CA GLU A 506 10.31 10.67 -6.44
C GLU A 506 10.75 10.30 -7.87
N PRO A 507 10.41 9.10 -8.37
CA PRO A 507 10.99 8.56 -9.60
C PRO A 507 10.63 9.37 -10.85
N GLU A 508 9.54 10.13 -10.86
CA GLU A 508 9.19 10.98 -12.00
C GLU A 508 10.02 12.25 -12.12
N HIS A 509 10.75 12.66 -11.06
CA HIS A 509 11.52 13.90 -11.06
C HIS A 509 12.94 13.73 -11.66
N PHE A 510 13.08 12.88 -12.68
CA PHE A 510 14.32 12.79 -13.44
C PHE A 510 14.58 14.08 -14.23
N SER A 511 15.85 14.49 -14.33
CA SER A 511 16.24 15.66 -15.11
C SER A 511 16.40 15.34 -16.60
N LYS A 512 16.71 14.08 -16.92
CA LYS A 512 16.92 13.60 -18.27
C LYS A 512 16.46 12.15 -18.39
N LYS A 513 15.80 11.87 -19.51
CA LYS A 513 15.35 10.55 -19.93
C LYS A 513 16.12 10.15 -21.17
N VAL A 514 16.96 9.12 -21.06
CA VAL A 514 17.71 8.56 -22.19
C VAL A 514 16.95 7.35 -22.72
N THR A 515 16.68 7.35 -24.02
CA THR A 515 15.97 6.27 -24.74
C THR A 515 16.89 5.58 -25.73
N SER A 516 16.56 4.35 -26.13
CA SER A 516 17.33 3.60 -27.13
C SER A 516 16.40 2.76 -28.00
N GLY A 517 16.45 2.95 -29.32
CA GLY A 517 15.57 2.27 -30.26
C GLY A 517 14.10 2.58 -29.97
N SER A 518 13.29 1.53 -29.78
CA SER A 518 11.88 1.63 -29.40
C SER A 518 11.63 1.69 -27.89
N ILE A 519 12.69 1.66 -27.07
CA ILE A 519 12.58 1.59 -25.61
C ILE A 519 12.50 3.00 -25.03
N ASP A 520 11.44 3.25 -24.27
CA ASP A 520 11.18 4.48 -23.54
C ASP A 520 10.94 4.22 -22.04
N TRP A 521 11.00 5.28 -21.24
CA TRP A 521 10.52 5.31 -19.86
C TRP A 521 9.22 6.11 -19.78
N ILE A 522 8.19 5.51 -19.20
CA ILE A 522 6.89 6.14 -18.98
C ILE A 522 6.62 6.30 -17.49
N VAL A 523 5.93 7.39 -17.14
CA VAL A 523 5.42 7.64 -15.79
C VAL A 523 4.03 7.00 -15.67
N ILE A 524 3.78 6.33 -14.55
CA ILE A 524 2.47 5.82 -14.16
C ILE A 524 1.94 6.71 -13.03
N PRO A 525 0.99 7.62 -13.31
CA PRO A 525 0.42 8.51 -12.30
C PRO A 525 -0.19 7.73 -11.14
N ASP A 526 -0.02 8.25 -9.92
CA ASP A 526 -0.60 7.69 -8.69
C ASP A 526 -0.17 6.24 -8.37
N PHE A 527 0.87 5.74 -9.05
CA PHE A 527 1.40 4.41 -8.80
C PHE A 527 2.26 4.36 -7.54
N GLY A 528 2.10 3.29 -6.76
CA GLY A 528 2.89 3.04 -5.58
C GLY A 528 2.34 3.74 -4.33
N ARG A 529 3.23 4.17 -3.44
CA ARG A 529 2.88 4.63 -2.09
C ARG A 529 2.75 6.16 -1.96
N THR A 530 3.31 6.90 -2.92
CA THR A 530 3.50 8.36 -2.85
C THR A 530 2.98 9.06 -4.12
N LEU A 531 3.88 9.55 -4.99
CA LEU A 531 3.55 10.39 -6.14
C LEU A 531 3.23 9.57 -7.39
N SER A 532 4.15 8.71 -7.81
CA SER A 532 4.05 7.94 -9.04
C SER A 532 5.11 6.83 -9.13
N GLY A 533 5.07 6.08 -10.23
CA GLY A 533 6.11 5.11 -10.60
C GLY A 533 6.61 5.35 -12.02
N VAL A 534 7.77 4.78 -12.33
CA VAL A 534 8.32 4.77 -13.69
C VAL A 534 8.57 3.34 -14.15
N THR A 535 8.28 3.06 -15.42
CA THR A 535 8.52 1.74 -16.02
C THR A 535 9.01 1.87 -17.45
N MET A 536 9.68 0.84 -17.94
CA MET A 536 10.12 0.76 -19.33
C MET A 536 8.96 0.33 -20.24
N ALA A 537 8.90 0.91 -21.44
CA ALA A 537 7.95 0.55 -22.48
C ALA A 537 8.69 0.31 -23.82
N PRO A 538 8.31 -0.70 -24.62
CA PRO A 538 7.37 -1.77 -24.29
C PRO A 538 7.94 -2.73 -23.23
N VAL A 539 7.09 -3.26 -22.37
CA VAL A 539 7.47 -4.18 -21.27
C VAL A 539 8.02 -5.53 -21.76
N THR A 540 7.87 -5.83 -23.05
CA THR A 540 8.40 -7.02 -23.73
C THR A 540 9.77 -6.79 -24.37
N SER A 541 10.38 -5.61 -24.15
CA SER A 541 11.71 -5.29 -24.67
C SER A 541 12.75 -6.31 -24.22
N ALA A 542 13.70 -6.63 -25.10
CA ALA A 542 14.84 -7.47 -24.75
C ALA A 542 15.68 -6.84 -23.64
N GLU A 543 16.43 -7.67 -22.92
CA GLU A 543 17.34 -7.22 -21.88
C GLU A 543 18.38 -6.26 -22.43
N GLN A 544 18.66 -5.22 -21.64
CA GLN A 544 19.63 -4.19 -21.98
C GLN A 544 20.93 -4.44 -21.21
N ILE A 545 22.07 -4.12 -21.84
CA ILE A 545 23.36 -4.08 -21.16
C ILE A 545 23.52 -2.66 -20.57
N PRO A 546 23.56 -2.49 -19.24
CA PRO A 546 23.66 -1.17 -18.63
C PRO A 546 24.95 -0.42 -19.01
N GLY A 547 24.86 0.90 -19.13
CA GLY A 547 25.95 1.81 -19.44
C GLY A 547 25.85 2.47 -20.81
N GLY A 548 26.66 3.51 -21.05
CA GLY A 548 26.73 4.24 -22.31
C GLY A 548 25.39 4.86 -22.72
N LYS A 549 24.85 4.43 -23.87
CA LYS A 549 23.58 4.91 -24.43
C LYS A 549 22.38 3.98 -24.16
N SER A 550 22.51 3.03 -23.23
CA SER A 550 21.36 2.21 -22.81
C SER A 550 20.25 3.09 -22.21
N PRO A 551 18.97 2.70 -22.29
CA PRO A 551 17.89 3.49 -21.71
C PRO A 551 18.04 3.67 -20.19
N HIS A 552 18.00 4.90 -19.70
CA HIS A 552 18.11 5.21 -18.27
C HIS A 552 17.53 6.59 -17.92
N LEU A 553 17.39 6.85 -16.62
CA LEU A 553 16.95 8.13 -16.06
C LEU A 553 18.11 8.75 -15.27
N GLU A 554 18.31 10.06 -15.41
CA GLU A 554 19.39 10.80 -14.73
C GLU A 554 18.81 11.77 -13.68
N TYR A 555 19.32 11.69 -12.46
CA TYR A 555 18.92 12.51 -11.33
C TYR A 555 20.13 13.31 -10.83
N PRO A 556 20.13 14.66 -10.94
CA PRO A 556 21.23 15.47 -10.49
C PRO A 556 21.14 15.58 -8.97
N VAL A 557 22.18 15.13 -8.27
CA VAL A 557 22.27 15.21 -6.82
C VAL A 557 23.44 16.10 -6.41
N TYR A 558 23.35 16.68 -5.21
CA TYR A 558 24.43 17.40 -4.59
C TYR A 558 24.65 16.86 -3.17
N LEU A 559 25.81 16.25 -2.94
CA LEU A 559 26.22 15.69 -1.66
C LEU A 559 27.24 16.62 -1.01
N PHE A 560 27.01 16.99 0.25
CA PHE A 560 27.99 17.66 1.10
C PHE A 560 28.95 16.64 1.74
N SER A 561 28.44 15.44 2.01
CA SER A 561 29.21 14.35 2.62
C SER A 561 29.96 13.56 1.56
N GLU A 562 31.28 13.45 1.71
CA GLU A 562 32.11 12.55 0.91
C GLU A 562 32.06 11.12 1.46
N GLY A 563 32.14 10.12 0.58
CA GLY A 563 32.30 8.71 0.98
C GLY A 563 31.26 7.77 0.36
N GLU A 564 31.11 6.61 0.99
CA GLU A 564 30.17 5.58 0.55
C GLU A 564 28.72 6.01 0.81
N VAL A 565 27.87 5.93 -0.22
CA VAL A 565 26.44 6.17 -0.12
C VAL A 565 25.65 4.87 -0.28
N LYS A 566 24.58 4.73 0.49
CA LYS A 566 23.60 3.64 0.33
C LYS A 566 22.40 4.12 -0.47
N VAL A 567 22.24 3.63 -1.69
CA VAL A 567 21.06 3.89 -2.52
C VAL A 567 19.96 2.88 -2.18
N ASN A 568 18.80 3.37 -1.74
CA ASN A 568 17.61 2.54 -1.53
C ASN A 568 16.62 2.81 -2.67
N ALA A 569 16.31 1.78 -3.48
CA ALA A 569 15.28 1.85 -4.50
C ALA A 569 13.98 1.25 -3.98
N TYR A 570 12.88 2.00 -4.04
CA TYR A 570 11.55 1.54 -3.67
C TYR A 570 10.82 1.05 -4.92
N LEU A 571 10.75 -0.27 -5.06
CA LEU A 571 10.22 -0.91 -6.25
C LEU A 571 8.87 -1.55 -5.96
N ALA A 572 8.07 -1.73 -7.01
CA ALA A 572 6.87 -2.54 -6.91
C ALA A 572 7.25 -3.98 -6.54
N PRO A 573 6.46 -4.69 -5.71
CA PRO A 573 6.74 -6.06 -5.29
C PRO A 573 6.39 -7.07 -6.40
N THR A 574 6.88 -6.82 -7.61
CA THR A 574 6.62 -7.63 -8.79
C THR A 574 7.39 -8.94 -8.69
N MET A 575 6.68 -10.05 -8.90
CA MET A 575 7.24 -11.40 -8.87
C MET A 575 8.12 -11.67 -10.10
N ASN A 576 8.94 -12.72 -10.04
CA ASN A 576 9.74 -13.18 -11.17
C ASN A 576 8.87 -13.83 -12.26
N PHE A 577 8.07 -13.02 -12.93
CA PHE A 577 7.00 -13.48 -13.82
C PHE A 577 7.51 -14.13 -15.11
N ASN A 578 8.77 -13.90 -15.47
CA ASN A 578 9.43 -14.47 -16.64
C ASN A 578 10.25 -15.74 -16.30
N SER A 579 10.25 -16.17 -15.03
CA SER A 579 10.94 -17.35 -14.51
C SER A 579 12.42 -17.45 -14.86
N LYS A 580 13.09 -16.30 -15.01
CA LYS A 580 14.54 -16.27 -15.24
C LYS A 580 15.31 -16.56 -13.94
N PRO A 581 16.38 -17.37 -13.94
CA PRO A 581 17.16 -17.68 -12.74
C PRO A 581 17.72 -16.46 -12.00
N GLU A 582 18.03 -15.40 -12.74
CA GLU A 582 18.55 -14.12 -12.24
C GLU A 582 17.48 -13.20 -11.66
N GLY A 583 16.20 -13.47 -11.95
CA GLY A 583 15.07 -12.62 -11.58
C GLY A 583 15.01 -11.30 -12.35
N ILE A 584 14.25 -10.34 -11.82
CA ILE A 584 14.19 -8.99 -12.41
C ILE A 584 15.37 -8.19 -11.88
N CYS A 585 16.10 -7.51 -12.77
CA CYS A 585 17.28 -6.72 -12.44
C CYS A 585 17.15 -5.28 -12.93
N PHE A 586 17.77 -4.35 -12.21
CA PHE A 586 18.02 -2.98 -12.66
C PHE A 586 19.49 -2.62 -12.39
N ALA A 587 19.93 -1.45 -12.86
CA ALA A 587 21.29 -0.98 -12.58
C ALA A 587 21.30 0.48 -12.11
N VAL A 588 22.31 0.82 -11.31
CA VAL A 588 22.57 2.18 -10.81
C VAL A 588 24.06 2.48 -10.93
N SER A 589 24.39 3.72 -11.29
CA SER A 589 25.74 4.29 -11.22
C SER A 589 25.64 5.75 -10.83
N PHE A 590 26.72 6.29 -10.25
CA PHE A 590 26.96 7.72 -10.15
C PHE A 590 27.95 8.12 -11.24
N ASP A 591 27.72 9.28 -11.86
CA ASP A 591 28.57 9.83 -12.92
C ASP A 591 28.90 8.79 -14.02
N ASP A 592 30.18 8.67 -14.37
CA ASP A 592 30.71 7.72 -15.36
C ASP A 592 31.18 6.39 -14.74
N GLU A 593 30.82 6.12 -13.47
CA GLU A 593 31.19 4.86 -12.83
C GLU A 593 30.52 3.66 -13.50
N LYS A 594 31.13 2.48 -13.32
CA LYS A 594 30.59 1.23 -13.86
C LYS A 594 29.22 0.93 -13.20
N PRO A 595 28.14 0.71 -13.99
CA PRO A 595 26.84 0.35 -13.44
C PRO A 595 26.88 -0.90 -12.57
N GLN A 596 26.27 -0.80 -11.39
CA GLN A 596 26.06 -1.91 -10.48
C GLN A 596 24.71 -2.55 -10.76
N ILE A 597 24.70 -3.84 -11.11
CA ILE A 597 23.47 -4.59 -11.39
C ILE A 597 22.89 -5.09 -10.07
N ILE A 598 21.65 -4.73 -9.80
CA ILE A 598 20.91 -5.07 -8.59
C ILE A 598 19.76 -6.00 -8.96
N LYS A 599 19.66 -7.14 -8.26
CA LYS A 599 18.53 -8.06 -8.36
C LYS A 599 17.40 -7.57 -7.47
N MET A 600 16.19 -7.43 -8.04
CA MET A 600 15.00 -7.03 -7.29
C MET A 600 14.48 -8.12 -6.37
N THR A 601 14.70 -9.38 -6.75
CA THR A 601 14.33 -10.55 -5.97
C THR A 601 15.60 -11.30 -5.58
N SER A 602 15.90 -11.39 -4.28
CA SER A 602 16.74 -12.49 -3.79
C SER A 602 15.94 -13.77 -3.96
N ASN A 603 16.45 -14.78 -4.67
CA ASN A 603 15.84 -16.11 -4.64
C ASN A 603 15.64 -16.50 -3.17
N PRO A 604 14.42 -16.92 -2.75
CA PRO A 604 14.27 -17.57 -1.46
C PRO A 604 15.10 -18.85 -1.38
#